data_AF-A0A511XCV3-F1
#
_entry.id   AF-A0A511XCV3-F1
#
_cell.length_a   1.000
_cell.length_b   1.000
_cell.length_c   1.000
_cell.angle_alpha   90.00
_cell.angle_beta   90.00
_cell.angle_gamma   90.00
#
_symmetry.space_group_name_H-M   'P 1'
#
loop_
_entity.id
_entity.type
_entity.pdbx_description
1 polymer ?
#
loop_
_entity_poly.entity_id
_entity_poly.type
_entity_poly.pdbx_seq_one_letter_code
_entity_poly.pdbx_strand_id
1 'polypeptide(L)' 'MLLLRSKWWPPIWISVVTFVGLVGALVVEGPVGDIAGAVGLGAPLLVTVWFLRRA' A
#
# COMPACT_ATOMS: atom_id res chain seq x y z
N MET A 1 -11.09 15.15 -18.12
CA MET A 1 -10.01 15.17 -17.10
C MET A 1 -10.30 14.33 -15.85
N LEU A 2 -11.56 14.10 -15.43
CA LEU A 2 -11.89 13.30 -14.24
C LEU A 2 -11.55 11.78 -14.32
N LEU A 3 -11.63 11.17 -15.50
CA LEU A 3 -11.36 9.73 -15.68
C LEU A 3 -9.89 9.35 -15.46
N LEU A 4 -8.94 10.22 -15.84
CA LEU A 4 -7.51 10.03 -15.65
C LEU A 4 -7.11 10.00 -14.17
N ARG A 5 -7.76 10.81 -13.32
CA ARG A 5 -7.48 10.87 -11.89
C ARG A 5 -7.85 9.56 -11.17
N SER A 6 -8.90 8.87 -11.63
CA SER A 6 -9.37 7.61 -11.02
C SER A 6 -8.47 6.41 -11.36
N LYS A 7 -7.85 6.39 -12.54
CA LYS A 7 -7.10 5.23 -13.03
C LYS A 7 -5.71 5.11 -12.41
N TRP A 8 -5.10 6.23 -12.06
CA TRP A 8 -3.76 6.31 -11.46
C TRP A 8 -3.77 6.42 -9.92
N TRP A 9 -4.93 6.68 -9.32
CA TRP A 9 -5.07 6.74 -7.87
C TRP A 9 -4.69 5.42 -7.16
N PRO A 10 -5.13 4.24 -7.63
CA PRO A 10 -4.76 2.97 -7.02
C PRO A 10 -3.24 2.69 -7.02
N PRO A 11 -2.50 2.81 -8.15
CA PRO A 11 -1.07 2.56 -8.13
C PRO A 11 -0.28 3.62 -7.34
N ILE A 12 -0.73 4.88 -7.32
CA ILE A 12 -0.08 5.92 -6.48
C ILE A 12 -0.27 5.60 -5.00
N TRP A 13 -1.49 5.24 -4.59
CA TRP A 13 -1.79 4.89 -3.21
C TRP A 13 -0.99 3.67 -2.73
N ILE A 14 -0.92 2.63 -3.57
CA ILE A 14 -0.08 1.44 -3.32
C ILE A 14 1.37 1.86 -3.08
N SER A 15 1.97 2.65 -3.97
CA SER A 15 3.35 3.09 -3.82
C SER A 15 3.60 3.87 -2.52
N VAL A 16 2.67 4.75 -2.13
CA VAL A 16 2.78 5.54 -0.90
C VAL A 16 2.70 4.65 0.33
N VAL A 17 1.73 3.72 0.40
CA VAL A 17 1.56 2.82 1.55
C VAL A 17 2.75 1.89 1.70
N THR A 18 3.26 1.34 0.60
CA THR A 18 4.46 0.49 0.62
C THR A 18 5.67 1.27 1.13
N PHE A 19 5.90 2.48 0.61
CA PHE A 19 7.04 3.29 1.03
C PHE A 19 6.96 3.66 2.52
N VAL A 20 5.81 4.14 2.98
CA VAL A 20 5.62 4.52 4.40
C VAL A 20 5.72 3.30 5.32
N GLY A 21 5.13 2.17 4.94
CA GLY A 21 5.19 0.94 5.74
C GLY A 21 6.61 0.40 5.87
N LEU A 22 7.39 0.39 4.78
CA LEU A 22 8.78 -0.07 4.80
C LEU A 22 9.71 0.89 5.55
N VAL A 23 9.55 2.21 5.36
CA VAL A 23 10.31 3.20 6.12
C VAL A 23 9.96 3.11 7.61
N GLY A 24 8.67 2.93 7.93
CA GLY A 24 8.22 2.70 9.30
C GLY A 24 8.84 1.45 9.92
N ALA A 25 8.92 0.35 9.15
CA ALA A 25 9.55 -0.89 9.60
C ALA A 25 11.06 -0.75 9.86
N LEU A 26 11.74 0.11 9.11
CA LEU A 26 13.18 0.34 9.26
C LEU A 26 13.51 1.31 10.41
N VAL A 27 12.63 2.27 10.68
CA VAL A 27 12.86 3.33 11.67
C VAL A 27 12.33 2.95 13.05
N VAL A 28 11.29 2.11 13.11
CA VAL A 28 10.64 1.72 14.36
C VAL A 28 11.08 0.32 14.77
N GLU A 29 11.70 0.21 15.94
CA GLU A 29 12.06 -1.08 16.51
C GLU A 29 10.90 -1.75 17.24
N GLY A 30 10.92 -3.08 17.28
CA GLY A 30 9.94 -3.89 17.98
C GLY A 30 8.64 -4.13 17.20
N PRO A 31 7.57 -4.57 17.89
CA PRO A 31 6.36 -5.09 17.24
C PRO A 31 5.68 -4.10 16.27
N VAL A 32 5.86 -2.80 16.49
CA VAL A 32 5.27 -1.75 15.65
C VAL A 32 5.96 -1.68 14.28
N GLY A 33 7.28 -1.90 14.22
CA GLY A 33 8.02 -1.98 12.95
C GLY A 33 7.60 -3.18 12.12
N ASP A 34 7.43 -4.34 12.77
CA ASP A 34 6.95 -5.56 12.11
C ASP A 34 5.55 -5.38 11.52
N ILE A 35 4.65 -4.73 12.25
CA ILE A 35 3.30 -4.39 11.77
C ILE A 35 3.39 -3.40 10.60
N ALA A 36 4.24 -2.38 10.68
CA ALA A 36 4.42 -1.41 9.60
C ALA A 36 4.91 -2.08 8.30
N GLY A 37 5.85 -3.01 8.41
CA GLY A 37 6.33 -3.80 7.28
C GLY A 37 5.25 -4.71 6.70
N ALA A 38 4.51 -5.40 7.56
CA ALA A 38 3.40 -6.26 7.16
C ALA A 38 2.29 -5.48 6.45
N VAL A 39 1.94 -4.28 6.93
CA VAL A 39 0.96 -3.39 6.29
C VAL A 39 1.49 -2.85 4.96
N GLY A 40 2.75 -2.42 4.92
CA GLY A 40 3.40 -1.91 3.71
C GLY A 40 3.42 -2.90 2.56
N LEU A 41 3.53 -4.20 2.85
CA LEU A 41 3.52 -5.25 1.82
C LEU A 41 2.13 -5.89 1.61
N GLY A 42 1.35 -6.04 2.68
CA GLY A 42 0.06 -6.75 2.65
C GLY A 42 -1.11 -5.91 2.16
N ALA A 43 -1.17 -4.62 2.49
CA ALA A 43 -2.26 -3.76 2.05
C ALA A 43 -2.31 -3.57 0.51
N PRO A 44 -1.17 -3.39 -0.19
CA PRO A 44 -1.14 -3.40 -1.65
C PRO A 44 -1.73 -4.66 -2.28
N LEU A 45 -1.37 -5.83 -1.75
CA LEU A 45 -1.83 -7.13 -2.22
C LEU A 45 -3.36 -7.26 -2.11
N LEU A 46 -3.92 -6.87 -0.97
CA LEU A 46 -5.38 -6.87 -0.76
C LEU A 46 -6.10 -5.94 -1.74
N VAL A 47 -5.54 -4.75 -1.98
CA VAL A 47 -6.09 -3.80 -2.96
C VAL A 47 -6.03 -4.40 -4.36
N THR A 48 -4.90 -4.98 -4.78
CA THR A 48 -4.78 -5.65 -6.08
C THR A 48 -5.80 -6.77 -6.24
N VAL A 49 -5.96 -7.65 -5.24
CA VAL A 49 -6.94 -8.75 -5.27
C VAL A 49 -8.37 -8.22 -5.35
N TRP A 50 -8.69 -7.16 -4.62
CA TRP A 50 -10.02 -6.54 -4.67
C TRP A 50 -10.34 -5.95 -6.04
N PHE A 51 -9.38 -5.28 -6.68
CA PHE A 51 -9.55 -4.76 -8.04
C PHE A 51 -9.69 -5.91 -9.06
N LEU A 52 -8.89 -6.98 -8.93
CA LEU A 52 -9.02 -8.16 -9.79
C LEU A 52 -10.37 -8.85 -9.64
N ARG A 53 -10.95 -8.90 -8.44
CA ARG A 53 -12.30 -9.44 -8.22
C ARG A 53 -13.43 -8.55 -8.77
N ARG A 54 -13.17 -7.27 -9.02
CA ARG A 54 -14.15 -6.32 -9.58
C ARG A 54 -14.05 -6.15 -11.10
N ALA A 55 -13.00 -6.67 -11.72
CA ALA A 55 -12.80 -6.69 -13.17
C ALA A 55 -13.54 -7.88 -13.79
#